data_AF-A0A8T5YPS9-F1
#
_entry.id   AF-A0A8T5YPS9-F1
#
_cell.length_a   1.000
_cell.length_b   1.000
_cell.length_c   1.000
_cell.angle_alpha   90.00
_cell.angle_beta   90.00
_cell.angle_gamma   90.00
#
_symmetry.space_group_name_H-M   'P 1'
#
loop_
_entity.id
_entity.type
_entity.pdbx_description
1 polymer ?
#
loop_
_entity_poly.entity_id
_entity_poly.type
_entity_poly.pdbx_seq_one_letter_code
_entity_poly.pdbx_strand_id
1 'polypeptide(L)'
;MHSLGEQLQGGRNGEDGVGEHGYTSPTEFSAPANNTIAADLNIGGSNAKNRNYRNNNLGNLVFANQEGATLESPNAKGEQRFARFNTPEEGIRALANQVSSYYNGTSAAAGYQKLQTVSSIISKWAPPN
;
A
#
# COMPACT_ATOMS: atom_id res chain seq x y z
N MET A 1 -18.35 20.40 -34.82
CA MET A 1 -17.51 19.29 -34.33
C MET A 1 -16.33 19.93 -33.63
N HIS A 2 -16.26 19.86 -32.29
CA HIS A 2 -15.11 20.38 -31.55
C HIS A 2 -13.99 19.32 -31.57
N SER A 3 -12.75 19.77 -31.69
CA SER A 3 -11.59 18.86 -31.81
C SER A 3 -11.30 18.19 -30.46
N LEU A 4 -10.76 16.96 -30.47
CA LEU A 4 -10.33 16.29 -29.22
C LEU A 4 -9.32 17.12 -28.42
N GLY A 5 -8.57 18.01 -29.08
CA GLY A 5 -7.62 18.92 -28.41
C GLY A 5 -8.30 19.97 -27.53
N GLU A 6 -9.50 20.44 -27.90
CA GLU A 6 -10.26 21.40 -27.08
C GLU A 6 -10.91 20.73 -25.86
N GLN A 7 -11.22 19.43 -25.94
CA GLN A 7 -11.78 18.67 -24.81
C GLN A 7 -10.73 18.27 -23.77
N LEU A 8 -9.45 18.22 -24.14
CA LEU A 8 -8.34 17.89 -23.25
C LEU A 8 -7.61 19.14 -22.71
N GLN A 9 -7.97 20.33 -23.19
CA GLN A 9 -7.46 21.56 -22.64
C GLN A 9 -8.11 21.75 -21.27
N GLY A 10 -7.36 21.43 -20.21
CA GLY A 10 -7.78 21.71 -18.84
C GLY A 10 -8.23 23.16 -18.68
N GLY A 11 -9.06 23.40 -17.68
CA GLY A 11 -9.66 24.71 -17.48
C GLY A 11 -8.67 25.86 -17.42
N ARG A 12 -9.09 27.03 -17.91
CA ARG A 12 -8.30 28.25 -17.87
C ARG A 12 -8.78 29.08 -16.69
N ASN A 13 -7.86 29.46 -15.80
CA ASN A 13 -8.15 30.25 -14.60
C ASN A 13 -9.12 31.40 -14.88
N GLY A 14 -10.30 31.35 -14.25
CA GLY A 14 -11.33 32.40 -14.36
C GLY A 14 -12.21 32.36 -15.61
N GLU A 15 -12.05 31.40 -16.53
CA GLU A 15 -12.91 31.27 -17.73
C GLU A 15 -13.94 30.13 -17.62
N ASP A 16 -13.62 29.05 -16.91
CA ASP A 16 -14.47 27.85 -16.77
C ASP A 16 -14.74 27.43 -15.31
N GLY A 17 -14.66 28.38 -14.38
CA GLY A 17 -14.88 28.16 -12.95
C GLY A 17 -13.67 27.54 -12.23
N VAL A 18 -12.59 27.19 -12.94
CA VAL A 18 -11.33 26.83 -12.27
C VAL A 18 -10.74 28.09 -11.63
N GLY A 19 -10.48 28.02 -10.32
CA GLY A 19 -10.07 29.15 -9.49
C GLY A 19 -11.21 30.01 -8.94
N GLU A 20 -12.48 29.74 -9.28
CA GLU A 20 -13.64 30.42 -8.65
C GLU A 20 -13.81 29.98 -7.18
N HIS A 21 -13.52 28.71 -6.91
CA HIS A 21 -13.39 28.17 -5.56
C HIS A 21 -12.10 27.35 -5.43
N GLY A 22 -11.06 27.98 -4.89
CA GLY A 22 -9.75 27.40 -4.65
C GLY A 22 -8.69 28.49 -4.55
N TYR A 23 -7.54 28.18 -3.95
CA TYR A 23 -6.43 29.14 -3.82
C TYR A 23 -5.90 29.51 -5.22
N THR A 24 -5.90 30.81 -5.52
CA THR A 24 -5.48 31.41 -6.80
C THR A 24 -3.98 31.75 -6.82
N SER A 25 -3.31 31.69 -5.67
CA SER A 25 -1.87 31.87 -5.52
C SER A 25 -1.29 30.94 -4.43
N PRO A 26 -0.03 30.48 -4.57
CA PRO A 26 0.69 29.77 -3.49
C PRO A 26 0.75 30.55 -2.18
N THR A 27 0.67 31.88 -2.22
CA THR A 27 0.65 32.73 -1.01
C THR A 27 -0.68 32.69 -0.27
N GLU A 28 -1.77 32.30 -0.94
CA GLU A 28 -3.08 32.13 -0.31
C GLU A 28 -3.20 30.77 0.37
N PHE A 29 -2.36 29.81 -0.03
CA PHE A 29 -2.22 28.54 0.67
C PHE A 29 -1.50 28.75 2.01
N SER A 30 -2.27 29.10 3.02
CA SER A 30 -1.83 28.95 4.41
C SER A 30 -1.98 27.47 4.77
N ALA A 31 -0.89 26.72 4.67
CA ALA A 31 -0.85 25.37 5.23
C ALA A 31 -1.37 25.43 6.67
N PRO A 32 -2.24 24.50 7.10
CA PRO A 32 -2.78 24.54 8.46
C PRO A 32 -1.63 24.61 9.45
N ALA A 33 -1.62 25.66 10.27
CA ALA A 33 -0.54 25.95 11.22
C ALA A 33 -0.31 24.80 12.21
N ASN A 34 -1.34 23.99 12.43
CA ASN A 34 -1.30 22.79 13.26
C ASN A 34 -1.77 21.60 12.44
N ASN A 35 -1.02 20.51 12.53
CA ASN A 35 -1.41 19.24 11.95
C ASN A 35 -2.58 18.66 12.78
N THR A 36 -3.82 18.78 12.30
CA THR A 36 -5.02 18.23 12.98
C THR A 36 -5.17 16.71 12.80
N ILE A 37 -4.14 16.07 12.26
CA ILE A 37 -4.00 14.62 12.17
C ILE A 37 -3.92 14.11 13.61
N ALA A 38 -5.06 13.72 14.15
CA ALA A 38 -5.13 13.15 15.49
C ALA A 38 -4.24 11.89 15.56
N ALA A 39 -3.67 11.62 16.73
CA ALA A 39 -2.73 10.50 16.92
C ALA A 39 -3.34 9.12 16.62
N ASP A 40 -4.65 9.04 16.48
CA ASP A 40 -5.42 7.89 16.07
C ASP A 40 -5.59 7.75 14.55
N LEU A 41 -5.18 8.73 13.76
CA LEU A 41 -5.25 8.67 12.31
C LEU A 41 -4.23 7.67 11.78
N ASN A 42 -4.73 6.49 11.45
CA ASN A 42 -3.96 5.35 10.98
C ASN A 42 -3.60 5.49 9.48
N ILE A 43 -2.95 6.60 9.09
CA ILE A 43 -2.53 6.88 7.69
C ILE A 43 -1.26 6.12 7.27
N GLY A 44 -0.75 5.23 8.12
CA GLY A 44 0.43 4.41 7.83
C GLY A 44 1.72 4.98 8.42
N GLY A 45 2.83 4.27 8.23
CA GLY A 45 4.12 4.61 8.85
C GLY A 45 4.31 4.04 10.27
N SER A 46 5.45 4.35 10.88
CA SER A 46 5.96 3.71 12.12
C SER A 46 5.02 3.78 13.33
N ASN A 47 4.10 4.76 13.37
CA ASN A 47 3.16 4.98 14.47
C ASN A 47 1.76 4.39 14.24
N ALA A 48 1.52 3.71 13.11
CA ALA A 48 0.23 3.08 12.83
C ALA A 48 -0.12 2.06 13.93
N LYS A 49 -1.39 2.00 14.35
CA LYS A 49 -1.84 1.08 15.41
C LYS A 49 -1.72 -0.38 14.98
N ASN A 50 -1.95 -0.63 13.70
CA ASN A 50 -1.91 -1.97 13.13
C ASN A 50 -0.53 -2.29 12.52
N ARG A 51 -0.05 -3.49 12.79
CA ARG A 51 1.33 -3.95 12.54
C ARG A 51 1.65 -3.98 11.04
N ASN A 52 0.70 -4.39 10.22
CA ASN A 52 0.83 -4.43 8.76
C ASN A 52 1.19 -3.05 8.17
N TYR A 53 0.61 -1.97 8.69
CA TYR A 53 0.92 -0.61 8.26
C TYR A 53 2.29 -0.13 8.74
N ARG A 54 2.69 -0.46 9.99
CA ARG A 54 4.04 -0.12 10.49
C ARG A 54 5.15 -0.83 9.72
N ASN A 55 4.87 -2.06 9.28
CA ASN A 55 5.83 -2.89 8.57
C ASN A 55 5.78 -2.69 7.05
N ASN A 56 4.95 -1.78 6.52
CA ASN A 56 4.68 -1.66 5.09
C ASN A 56 4.34 -3.01 4.43
N ASN A 57 3.63 -3.87 5.15
CA ASN A 57 3.37 -5.27 4.78
C ASN A 57 1.86 -5.53 4.81
N LEU A 58 1.13 -4.98 3.83
CA LEU A 58 -0.33 -5.10 3.75
C LEU A 58 -0.80 -6.56 3.77
N GLY A 59 -0.03 -7.45 3.15
CA GLY A 59 -0.36 -8.87 3.03
C GLY A 59 -0.03 -9.75 4.24
N ASN A 60 0.48 -9.18 5.34
CA ASN A 60 0.99 -9.94 6.50
C ASN A 60 1.95 -11.08 6.10
N LEU A 61 2.82 -10.81 5.13
CA LEU A 61 3.81 -11.78 4.64
C LEU A 61 4.77 -12.17 5.77
N VAL A 62 5.00 -13.46 5.94
CA VAL A 62 6.04 -13.98 6.82
C VAL A 62 7.41 -13.63 6.25
N PHE A 63 8.37 -13.34 7.11
CA PHE A 63 9.74 -13.09 6.65
C PHE A 63 10.35 -14.37 6.08
N ALA A 64 10.67 -14.34 4.78
CA ALA A 64 11.24 -15.48 4.06
C ALA A 64 12.46 -15.07 3.20
N ASN A 65 13.17 -13.99 3.60
CA ASN A 65 14.25 -13.38 2.82
C ASN A 65 13.83 -12.88 1.42
N GLN A 66 12.57 -12.47 1.28
CA GLN A 66 12.12 -11.80 0.06
C GLN A 66 12.86 -10.46 -0.15
N GLU A 67 13.05 -10.08 -1.41
CA GLU A 67 13.76 -8.86 -1.80
C GLU A 67 13.18 -7.61 -1.12
N GLY A 68 14.05 -6.75 -0.61
CA GLY A 68 13.68 -5.50 0.07
C GLY A 68 13.06 -5.69 1.46
N ALA A 69 12.91 -6.92 1.95
CA ALA A 69 12.39 -7.18 3.29
C ALA A 69 13.50 -7.31 4.33
N THR A 70 13.18 -6.87 5.55
CA THR A 70 13.88 -7.20 6.79
C THR A 70 12.92 -7.94 7.72
N LEU A 71 13.47 -8.64 8.71
CA LEU A 71 12.65 -9.19 9.79
C LEU A 71 12.12 -8.04 10.64
N GLU A 72 10.84 -8.08 11.01
CA GLU A 72 10.26 -7.06 11.89
C GLU A 72 10.97 -6.99 13.24
N SER A 73 10.90 -5.83 13.89
CA SER A 73 11.34 -5.71 15.27
C SER A 73 10.48 -6.60 16.19
N PRO A 74 11.06 -7.22 17.23
CA PRO A 74 10.30 -8.01 18.19
C PRO A 74 9.14 -7.20 18.80
N ASN A 75 8.00 -7.87 18.96
CA ASN A 75 6.88 -7.29 19.68
C ASN A 75 7.15 -7.26 21.20
N ALA A 76 6.19 -6.77 22.00
CA ALA A 76 6.33 -6.69 23.46
C ALA A 76 6.56 -8.05 24.16
N LYS A 77 6.25 -9.16 23.49
CA LYS A 77 6.51 -10.55 23.95
C LYS A 77 7.82 -11.13 23.40
N GLY A 78 8.60 -10.35 22.65
CA GLY A 78 9.83 -10.80 21.99
C GLY A 78 9.62 -11.56 20.68
N GLU A 79 8.39 -11.67 20.18
CA GLU A 79 8.10 -12.44 18.96
C GLU A 79 8.30 -11.58 17.71
N GLN A 80 8.92 -12.17 16.68
CA GLN A 80 9.14 -11.57 15.37
C GLN A 80 8.92 -12.65 14.30
N ARG A 81 8.02 -12.40 13.35
CA ARG A 81 7.69 -13.38 12.29
C ARG A 81 7.50 -12.72 10.93
N PHE A 82 6.98 -11.50 10.91
CA PHE A 82 6.58 -10.87 9.67
C PHE A 82 7.72 -10.12 9.01
N ALA A 83 7.61 -10.01 7.69
CA ALA A 83 8.45 -9.13 6.90
C ALA A 83 8.14 -7.66 7.20
N ARG A 84 9.17 -6.83 7.14
CA ARG A 84 9.10 -5.37 7.14
C ARG A 84 9.76 -4.83 5.87
N PHE A 85 9.08 -3.94 5.17
CA PHE A 85 9.58 -3.27 3.98
C PHE A 85 9.87 -1.81 4.26
N ASN A 86 10.75 -1.19 3.46
CA ASN A 86 11.09 0.22 3.63
C ASN A 86 9.95 1.11 3.14
N THR A 87 9.26 0.71 2.08
CA THR A 87 8.10 1.45 1.54
C THR A 87 6.86 0.58 1.34
N PRO A 88 5.64 1.16 1.35
CA PRO A 88 4.40 0.44 1.03
C PRO A 88 4.42 -0.25 -0.34
N GLU A 89 5.04 0.38 -1.34
CA GLU A 89 5.13 -0.14 -2.71
C GLU A 89 5.96 -1.43 -2.78
N GLU A 90 7.04 -1.52 -2.00
CA GLU A 90 7.81 -2.76 -1.85
C GLU A 90 6.96 -3.87 -1.26
N GLY A 91 6.16 -3.56 -0.23
CA GLY A 91 5.23 -4.53 0.36
C GLY A 91 4.14 -5.02 -0.60
N ILE A 92 3.59 -4.12 -1.42
CA ILE A 92 2.61 -4.48 -2.45
C ILE A 92 3.27 -5.34 -3.54
N ARG A 93 4.49 -5.00 -3.96
CA ARG A 93 5.26 -5.80 -4.93
C ARG A 93 5.56 -7.20 -4.39
N ALA A 94 5.96 -7.31 -3.13
CA ALA A 94 6.19 -8.58 -2.47
C ALA A 94 4.91 -9.42 -2.38
N LEU A 95 3.76 -8.79 -2.09
CA LEU A 95 2.47 -9.46 -2.10
C LEU A 95 2.12 -10.00 -3.49
N ALA A 96 2.32 -9.19 -4.54
CA ALA A 96 2.11 -9.63 -5.92
C ALA A 96 3.01 -10.84 -6.26
N ASN A 97 4.30 -10.77 -5.92
CA ASN A 97 5.25 -11.86 -6.12
C ASN A 97 4.83 -13.14 -5.40
N GLN A 98 4.33 -13.03 -4.16
CA GLN A 98 3.83 -14.18 -3.40
C GLN A 98 2.63 -14.83 -4.11
N VAL A 99 1.63 -14.04 -4.52
CA VAL A 99 0.45 -14.54 -5.25
C VAL A 99 0.86 -15.18 -6.58
N SER A 100 1.75 -14.54 -7.34
CA SER A 100 2.30 -15.11 -8.58
C SER A 100 3.06 -16.41 -8.33
N SER A 101 3.80 -16.52 -7.22
CA SER A 101 4.53 -17.75 -6.88
C SER A 101 3.59 -18.93 -6.59
N TYR A 102 2.43 -18.67 -5.99
CA TYR A 102 1.38 -19.67 -5.80
C TYR A 102 0.78 -20.10 -7.14
N TYR A 103 0.41 -19.14 -7.97
CA TYR A 103 -0.16 -19.42 -9.29
C TYR A 103 0.80 -20.22 -10.19
N ASN A 104 2.09 -19.86 -10.18
CA ASN A 104 3.12 -20.49 -10.99
C ASN A 104 3.69 -21.80 -10.40
N GLY A 105 3.36 -22.12 -9.15
CA GLY A 105 3.87 -23.31 -8.46
C GLY A 105 5.35 -23.22 -8.08
N THR A 106 5.88 -22.01 -7.89
CA THR A 106 7.26 -21.80 -7.44
C THR A 106 7.37 -21.59 -5.93
N SER A 107 6.25 -21.50 -5.23
CA SER A 107 6.21 -21.29 -3.79
C SER A 107 6.47 -22.58 -3.01
N ALA A 108 7.54 -22.59 -2.20
CA ALA A 108 7.82 -23.67 -1.24
C ALA A 108 6.68 -23.83 -0.23
N ALA A 109 6.02 -22.73 0.16
CA ALA A 109 4.89 -22.77 1.07
C ALA A 109 3.74 -23.63 0.49
N ALA A 110 3.48 -23.52 -0.82
CA ALA A 110 2.47 -24.33 -1.52
C ALA A 110 2.99 -25.71 -1.99
N GLY A 111 4.15 -26.16 -1.50
CA GLY A 111 4.75 -27.43 -1.93
C GLY A 111 5.07 -27.48 -3.42
N TYR A 112 5.38 -26.33 -4.03
CA TYR A 112 5.64 -26.19 -5.47
C TYR A 112 4.46 -26.60 -6.37
N GLN A 113 3.24 -26.58 -5.82
CA GLN A 113 2.02 -26.84 -6.59
C GLN A 113 1.45 -25.55 -7.16
N LYS A 114 0.97 -25.61 -8.40
CA LYS A 114 0.23 -24.50 -9.03
C LYS A 114 -1.13 -24.37 -8.38
N LEU A 115 -1.40 -23.23 -7.77
CA LEU A 115 -2.70 -22.88 -7.20
C LEU A 115 -3.42 -21.95 -8.20
N GLN A 116 -4.22 -22.53 -9.09
CA GLN A 116 -4.82 -21.79 -10.22
C GLN A 116 -6.24 -21.29 -9.97
N THR A 117 -6.77 -21.50 -8.76
CA THR A 117 -8.09 -20.98 -8.39
C THR A 117 -7.94 -19.98 -7.27
N VAL A 118 -8.83 -18.98 -7.26
CA VAL A 118 -8.90 -18.01 -6.16
C VAL A 118 -9.08 -18.74 -4.82
N SER A 119 -9.93 -19.77 -4.79
CA SER A 119 -10.16 -20.59 -3.60
C SER A 119 -8.89 -21.31 -3.11
N SER A 120 -8.09 -21.89 -4.01
CA SER A 120 -6.85 -22.59 -3.61
C SER A 120 -5.74 -21.64 -3.18
N ILE A 121 -5.63 -20.46 -3.82
CA ILE A 121 -4.71 -19.40 -3.38
C ILE A 121 -5.11 -18.90 -1.98
N ILE A 122 -6.39 -18.59 -1.77
CA ILE A 122 -6.89 -18.09 -0.48
C ILE A 122 -6.73 -19.12 0.62
N SER A 123 -7.08 -20.39 0.39
CA SER A 123 -6.97 -21.43 1.41
C SER A 123 -5.54 -21.63 1.90
N LYS A 124 -4.55 -21.35 1.03
CA LYS A 124 -3.15 -21.39 1.43
C LYS A 124 -2.66 -20.11 2.13
N TRP A 125 -3.10 -18.95 1.66
CA TRP A 125 -2.71 -17.66 2.20
C TRP A 125 -3.36 -17.36 3.57
N ALA A 126 -4.63 -17.72 3.71
CA ALA A 126 -5.45 -17.52 4.91
C ALA A 126 -6.15 -18.84 5.26
N PRO A 127 -5.42 -19.82 5.84
CA PRO A 127 -6.00 -21.09 6.23
C PRO A 127 -7.08 -20.89 7.31
N PRO A 128 -8.12 -21.74 7.34
CA PRO A 128 -9.13 -21.70 8.39
C PRO A 128 -8.50 -21.94 9.78
N ASN A 129 -9.08 -21.32 10.80
CA ASN A 129 -8.68 -21.46 12.20
C ASN A 129 -9.11 -22.79 12.80
#